data_AF-A0A7Y3JC37-F1
#
_entry.id   AF-A0A7Y3JC37-F1
#
_cell.length_a   1.000
_cell.length_b   1.000
_cell.length_c   1.000
_cell.angle_alpha   90.00
_cell.angle_beta   90.00
_cell.angle_gamma   90.00
#
_symmetry.space_group_name_H-M   'P 1'
#
loop_
_entity.id
_entity.type
_entity.pdbx_description
1 polymer ?
#
loop_
_entity_poly.entity_id
_entity_poly.type
_entity_poly.pdbx_seq_one_letter_code
_entity_poly.pdbx_strand_id
1 'polypeptide(L)'
;MEIEAVAQIARLFGWSGALGHLCSGGTVANLEALWIAREVVREGGVGGMGDSGMRGSTPQPAAASEPARAPAFAPASHPAPGVAASAQAHYCHARAASLLGLRFHAVAVDAQGRMDMRALQALLEREAIGTVVATLGTPANGALDPLHAIAELCAAHGARLHVDAAYGGYFTLAGNLRPEARRAFDAIARADSLVVDPHKHGLQPYGCGCLLLRDPALRRHYAHAPGYAYLASDEPHLGQVSLECSRPGAAAVALWATLRLLPLVPGGAFARGLQAGREAALRLWRALRHDRRFIAPLRPELDVVVWAVRAPSATQASALARRLHAGAQAMDLHLSLAVLPRAMLEPLQGTAGSLFWDAEHLLVLRACVMKPEHLDWMDRILRRLDAAALAVLGPREHAGKPVADETRDCRAQPVPDVAATIPSIIQGAPS
;
A
#
# COMPACT_ATOMS: atom_id res chain seq x y z
N MET A 1 1.22 -1.64 -25.02
CA MET A 1 0.49 -2.29 -23.91
C MET A 1 1.07 -2.01 -22.53
N GLU A 2 2.27 -2.51 -22.15
CA GLU A 2 2.82 -2.22 -20.81
C GLU A 2 2.95 -0.72 -20.54
N ILE A 3 3.61 0.01 -21.46
CA ILE A 3 3.77 1.47 -21.39
C ILE A 3 2.42 2.17 -21.17
N GLU A 4 1.39 1.78 -21.93
CA GLU A 4 0.06 2.37 -21.81
C GLU A 4 -0.65 2.03 -20.49
N ALA A 5 -0.50 0.79 -20.00
CA ALA A 5 -1.10 0.34 -18.74
C ALA A 5 -0.44 1.05 -17.54
N VAL A 6 0.89 1.12 -17.54
CA VAL A 6 1.67 1.85 -16.54
C VAL A 6 1.36 3.35 -16.60
N ALA A 7 1.25 3.95 -17.80
CA ALA A 7 0.86 5.35 -17.93
C ALA A 7 -0.57 5.63 -17.43
N GLN A 8 -1.50 4.68 -17.57
CA GLN A 8 -2.84 4.77 -16.96
C GLN A 8 -2.75 4.77 -15.43
N ILE A 9 -1.91 3.91 -14.86
CA ILE A 9 -1.65 3.88 -13.41
C ILE A 9 -0.97 5.17 -12.95
N ALA A 10 0.03 5.70 -13.67
CA ALA A 10 0.68 6.95 -13.31
C ALA A 10 -0.30 8.13 -13.25
N ARG A 11 -1.23 8.21 -14.21
CA ARG A 11 -2.27 9.24 -14.22
C ARG A 11 -3.21 9.18 -13.01
N LEU A 12 -3.40 8.01 -12.41
CA LEU A 12 -4.14 7.83 -11.16
C LEU A 12 -3.60 8.71 -10.03
N PHE A 13 -2.29 8.92 -10.04
CA PHE A 13 -1.54 9.61 -9.00
C PHE A 13 -1.14 11.04 -9.41
N GLY A 14 -1.73 11.55 -10.50
CA GLY A 14 -1.44 12.89 -11.02
C GLY A 14 -0.08 12.99 -11.73
N TRP A 15 0.53 11.88 -12.14
CA TRP A 15 1.81 11.88 -12.83
C TRP A 15 1.63 11.72 -14.34
N SER A 16 2.04 12.74 -15.09
CA SER A 16 2.19 12.71 -16.54
C SER A 16 3.66 12.61 -16.91
N GLY A 17 4.06 11.57 -17.64
CA GLY A 17 5.46 11.39 -18.07
C GLY A 17 6.40 10.80 -17.02
N ALA A 18 5.87 10.24 -15.93
CA ALA A 18 6.67 9.42 -15.01
C ALA A 18 7.26 8.20 -15.74
N LEU A 19 8.46 7.80 -15.33
CA LEU A 19 9.03 6.52 -15.72
C LEU A 19 8.39 5.41 -14.91
N GLY A 20 8.10 4.26 -15.51
CA GLY A 20 7.62 3.12 -14.77
C GLY A 20 7.50 1.87 -15.62
N HIS A 21 7.32 0.76 -14.94
CA HIS A 21 7.28 -0.58 -15.52
C HIS A 21 6.68 -1.57 -14.54
N LEU A 22 6.31 -2.73 -15.07
CA LEU A 22 5.82 -3.85 -14.26
C LEU A 22 6.99 -4.64 -13.66
N CYS A 23 6.81 -5.07 -12.42
CA CYS A 23 7.72 -5.96 -11.70
C CYS A 23 7.02 -7.29 -11.38
N SER A 24 7.77 -8.32 -10.99
CA SER A 24 7.19 -9.58 -10.50
C SER A 24 6.34 -9.40 -9.22
N GLY A 25 6.52 -8.31 -8.49
CA GLY A 25 5.64 -7.88 -7.41
C GLY A 25 6.19 -6.70 -6.62
N GLY A 26 5.42 -6.22 -5.65
CA GLY A 26 5.78 -5.06 -4.83
C GLY A 26 7.12 -5.20 -4.08
N THR A 27 7.57 -6.42 -3.76
CA THR A 27 8.89 -6.62 -3.14
C THR A 27 10.03 -6.16 -4.06
N VAL A 28 9.98 -6.53 -5.34
CA VAL A 28 11.02 -6.14 -6.31
C VAL A 28 10.88 -4.66 -6.64
N ALA A 29 9.65 -4.16 -6.80
CA ALA A 29 9.39 -2.74 -7.03
C ALA A 29 9.95 -1.86 -5.90
N ASN A 30 9.75 -2.24 -4.63
CA ASN A 30 10.29 -1.51 -3.47
C ASN A 30 11.83 -1.61 -3.39
N LEU A 31 12.41 -2.79 -3.67
CA LEU A 31 13.87 -2.95 -3.73
C LEU A 31 14.47 -2.00 -4.77
N GLU A 32 13.89 -1.97 -5.96
CA GLU A 32 14.34 -1.16 -7.07
C GLU A 32 14.17 0.34 -6.78
N ALA A 33 13.05 0.75 -6.17
CA ALA A 33 12.84 2.13 -5.74
C ALA A 33 13.91 2.61 -4.74
N LEU A 34 14.26 1.78 -3.76
CA LEU A 34 15.31 2.10 -2.78
C LEU A 34 16.71 2.09 -3.39
N TRP A 35 16.95 1.22 -4.38
CA TRP A 35 18.20 1.23 -5.13
C TRP A 35 18.37 2.56 -5.88
N ILE A 36 17.35 2.99 -6.63
CA ILE A 36 17.38 4.26 -7.35
C ILE A 36 17.53 5.44 -6.39
N ALA A 37 16.79 5.44 -5.27
CA ALA A 37 16.91 6.48 -4.27
C ALA A 37 18.32 6.58 -3.68
N ARG A 38 18.99 5.43 -3.43
CA ARG A 38 20.39 5.39 -3.00
C ARG A 38 21.33 6.04 -4.01
N GLU A 39 21.19 5.71 -5.30
CA GLU A 39 22.07 6.29 -6.33
C GLU A 39 21.90 7.82 -6.43
N VAL A 40 20.66 8.30 -6.37
CA VAL A 40 20.38 9.75 -6.37
C VAL A 40 21.01 10.45 -5.16
N VAL A 41 20.91 9.86 -3.97
CA VAL A 41 21.53 10.42 -2.75
C VAL A 41 23.06 10.43 -2.85
N ARG A 42 23.67 9.40 -3.47
CA ARG A 42 25.13 9.32 -3.68
C ARG A 42 25.66 10.37 -4.66
N GLU A 43 24.85 10.77 -5.65
CA GLU A 43 25.18 11.84 -6.60
C GLU A 43 25.11 13.25 -5.97
N GLY A 44 24.76 13.38 -4.69
CA GLY A 44 24.51 14.67 -4.05
C GLY A 44 23.13 15.25 -4.37
N GLY A 45 22.24 14.45 -4.98
CA GLY A 45 20.85 14.80 -5.27
C GLY A 45 19.97 14.75 -4.03
N VAL A 46 20.25 15.60 -3.06
CA VAL A 46 19.32 15.94 -1.97
C VAL A 46 18.43 17.06 -2.53
N GLY A 47 17.12 16.80 -2.62
CA GLY A 47 16.22 17.45 -3.57
C GLY A 47 16.16 18.98 -3.53
N GLY A 48 16.27 19.60 -4.71
CA GLY A 48 16.01 21.02 -4.93
C GLY A 48 16.11 21.33 -6.43
N MET A 49 14.97 21.53 -7.08
CA MET A 49 14.92 22.07 -8.43
C MET A 49 15.32 23.55 -8.35
N GLY A 50 16.60 23.85 -8.59
CA GLY A 50 17.18 25.18 -8.49
C GLY A 50 18.23 25.40 -9.59
N ASP A 51 17.84 26.23 -10.56
CA ASP A 51 18.64 26.98 -11.53
C ASP A 51 19.88 26.31 -12.17
N SER A 52 19.68 25.82 -13.39
CA SER A 52 20.75 25.40 -14.28
C SER A 52 21.59 26.61 -14.72
N GLY A 53 22.69 26.85 -14.01
CA GLY A 53 23.79 27.67 -14.52
C GLY A 53 24.46 26.97 -15.70
N MET A 54 24.02 27.30 -16.93
CA MET A 54 24.70 26.93 -18.16
C MET A 54 26.15 27.43 -18.13
N ARG A 55 27.12 26.52 -18.00
CA ARG A 55 28.48 26.73 -18.52
C ARG A 55 28.60 25.91 -19.79
N GLY A 56 28.64 26.63 -20.92
CA GLY A 56 28.83 26.03 -22.23
C GLY A 56 30.20 25.35 -22.31
N SER A 57 30.19 24.08 -22.65
CA SER A 57 31.32 23.40 -23.27
C SER A 57 30.86 22.86 -24.62
N THR A 58 31.63 23.18 -25.65
CA THR A 58 31.44 22.77 -27.04
C THR A 58 31.41 21.24 -27.20
N PRO A 59 30.60 20.68 -28.12
CA PRO A 59 30.57 19.24 -28.36
C PRO A 59 31.83 18.80 -29.11
N GLN A 60 32.57 17.86 -28.53
CA GLN A 60 33.68 17.17 -29.18
C GLN A 60 33.13 15.87 -29.82
N PRO A 61 33.58 15.47 -31.02
CA PRO A 61 33.02 14.32 -31.73
C PRO A 61 33.29 13.02 -30.94
N ALA A 62 32.26 12.16 -30.89
CA ALA A 62 32.28 10.89 -30.18
C ALA A 62 33.33 9.94 -30.76
N ALA A 63 34.48 9.85 -30.11
CA ALA A 63 35.37 8.70 -30.23
C ALA A 63 34.65 7.47 -29.65
N ALA A 64 34.76 6.33 -30.33
CA ALA A 64 34.17 5.07 -29.92
C ALA A 64 34.51 4.76 -28.45
N SER A 65 33.52 4.96 -27.58
CA SER A 65 33.66 4.78 -26.14
C SER A 65 33.74 3.30 -25.81
N GLU A 66 34.73 2.91 -25.00
CA GLU A 66 34.78 1.61 -24.35
C GLU A 66 33.41 1.25 -23.72
N PRO A 67 33.03 -0.04 -23.68
CA PRO A 67 31.79 -0.46 -23.02
C PRO A 67 31.80 0.06 -21.59
N ALA A 68 30.79 0.87 -21.23
CA ALA A 68 30.64 1.41 -19.89
C ALA A 68 30.72 0.27 -18.88
N ARG A 69 31.82 0.23 -18.10
CA ARG A 69 31.97 -0.73 -17.01
C ARG A 69 30.76 -0.57 -16.09
N ALA A 70 30.15 -1.70 -15.72
CA ALA A 70 29.15 -1.71 -14.65
C ALA A 70 29.71 -0.92 -13.46
N PRO A 71 28.93 -0.02 -12.84
CA PRO A 71 29.42 0.78 -11.73
C PRO A 71 29.99 -0.17 -10.68
N ALA A 72 31.29 -0.05 -10.41
CA ALA A 72 31.92 -0.83 -9.36
C ALA A 72 31.13 -0.57 -8.07
N PHE A 73 30.81 -1.63 -7.32
CA PHE A 73 30.35 -1.52 -5.92
C PHE A 73 31.51 -0.94 -5.09
N ALA A 74 31.77 0.35 -5.24
CA ALA A 74 32.76 1.04 -4.44
C ALA A 74 32.20 1.17 -3.02
N PRO A 75 32.94 0.74 -1.99
CA PRO A 75 32.56 1.04 -0.62
C PRO A 75 32.52 2.57 -0.47
N ALA A 76 31.38 3.08 0.01
CA ALA A 76 31.24 4.52 0.22
C ALA A 76 32.23 4.99 1.31
N SER A 77 32.90 6.11 1.06
CA SER A 77 33.74 6.82 2.04
C SER A 77 32.92 7.55 3.12
N HIS A 78 31.59 7.57 2.99
CA HIS A 78 30.63 8.12 3.94
C HIS A 78 29.70 7.01 4.45
N PRO A 79 29.17 7.10 5.69
CA PRO A 79 28.19 6.16 6.18
C PRO A 79 26.99 6.13 5.21
N ALA A 80 26.55 4.94 4.82
CA ALA A 80 25.43 4.78 3.90
C ALA A 80 24.18 5.51 4.43
N PRO A 81 23.44 6.22 3.55
CA PRO A 81 22.25 6.95 3.96
C PRO A 81 21.23 5.99 4.57
N GLY A 82 20.53 6.45 5.60
CA GLY A 82 19.48 5.69 6.26
C GLY A 82 18.18 5.67 5.45
N VAL A 83 17.43 4.59 5.58
CA VAL A 83 16.04 4.45 5.14
C VAL A 83 15.15 4.37 6.37
N ALA A 84 14.22 5.30 6.51
CA ALA A 84 13.21 5.29 7.57
C ALA A 84 11.89 4.73 7.04
N ALA A 85 11.26 3.82 7.77
CA ALA A 85 9.92 3.33 7.45
C ALA A 85 9.16 3.02 8.74
N SER A 86 7.83 2.97 8.66
CA SER A 86 6.99 2.61 9.81
C SER A 86 7.40 1.25 10.37
N ALA A 87 7.34 1.08 11.69
CA ALA A 87 7.50 -0.22 12.35
C ALA A 87 6.39 -1.21 11.96
N GLN A 88 5.32 -0.75 11.31
CA GLN A 88 4.25 -1.56 10.71
C GLN A 88 4.32 -1.61 9.16
N ALA A 89 5.37 -1.04 8.55
CA ALA A 89 5.62 -1.19 7.12
C ALA A 89 5.93 -2.64 6.76
N HIS A 90 5.81 -2.98 5.47
CA HIS A 90 6.14 -4.33 5.01
C HIS A 90 7.63 -4.64 5.26
N TYR A 91 7.95 -5.87 5.67
CA TYR A 91 9.32 -6.29 5.98
C TYR A 91 10.29 -6.22 4.78
N CYS A 92 9.75 -6.09 3.55
CA CYS A 92 10.56 -5.98 2.34
C CYS A 92 11.48 -4.76 2.37
N HIS A 93 11.10 -3.66 3.04
CA HIS A 93 11.93 -2.47 3.13
C HIS A 93 13.22 -2.73 3.93
N ALA A 94 13.11 -3.37 5.09
CA ALA A 94 14.27 -3.75 5.90
C ALA A 94 15.17 -4.75 5.15
N ARG A 95 14.57 -5.71 4.44
CA ARG A 95 15.32 -6.65 3.59
C ARG A 95 16.02 -5.96 2.42
N ALA A 96 15.34 -5.05 1.73
CA ALA A 96 15.90 -4.30 0.63
C ALA A 96 17.04 -3.38 1.11
N ALA A 97 16.86 -2.68 2.23
CA ALA A 97 17.91 -1.88 2.84
C ALA A 97 19.15 -2.75 3.14
N SER A 98 18.96 -3.94 3.74
CA SER A 98 20.05 -4.88 3.99
C SER A 98 20.77 -5.33 2.70
N LEU A 99 20.02 -5.70 1.64
CA LEU A 99 20.59 -6.09 0.34
C LEU A 99 21.37 -4.95 -0.33
N LEU A 100 20.93 -3.70 -0.12
CA LEU A 100 21.55 -2.50 -0.70
C LEU A 100 22.66 -1.89 0.15
N GLY A 101 22.95 -2.45 1.33
CA GLY A 101 23.92 -1.92 2.28
C GLY A 101 23.49 -0.60 2.94
N LEU A 102 22.18 -0.34 3.05
CA LEU A 102 21.59 0.84 3.67
C LEU A 102 21.25 0.56 5.14
N ARG A 103 21.31 1.59 5.99
CA ARG A 103 20.86 1.51 7.38
C ARG A 103 19.33 1.59 7.40
N PHE A 104 18.66 0.67 8.09
CA PHE A 104 17.20 0.69 8.22
C PHE A 104 16.79 1.18 9.61
N HIS A 105 15.86 2.14 9.65
CA HIS A 105 15.31 2.71 10.88
C HIS A 105 13.80 2.48 10.91
N ALA A 106 13.35 1.67 11.88
CA ALA A 106 11.92 1.50 12.15
C ALA A 106 11.40 2.66 12.99
N VAL A 107 10.43 3.40 12.45
CA VAL A 107 9.77 4.53 13.13
C VAL A 107 8.58 4.00 13.92
N ALA A 108 8.40 4.47 15.16
CA ALA A 108 7.26 4.12 15.99
C ALA A 108 5.92 4.47 15.30
N VAL A 109 4.82 3.86 15.78
CA VAL A 109 3.47 4.08 15.26
C VAL A 109 2.54 4.62 16.32
N ASP A 110 1.51 5.35 15.88
CA ASP A 110 0.40 5.76 16.72
C ASP A 110 -0.56 4.59 17.03
N ALA A 111 -1.59 4.86 17.83
CA ALA A 111 -2.60 3.85 18.20
C ALA A 111 -3.43 3.34 17.00
N GLN A 112 -3.43 4.06 15.87
CA GLN A 112 -4.08 3.64 14.63
C GLN A 112 -3.16 2.78 13.74
N GLY A 113 -1.90 2.61 14.12
CA GLY A 113 -0.88 1.85 13.39
C GLY A 113 -0.24 2.65 12.26
N ARG A 114 -0.36 3.98 12.28
CA ARG A 114 0.26 4.90 11.32
C ARG A 114 1.59 5.37 11.88
N MET A 115 2.52 5.75 11.01
CA MET A 115 3.81 6.31 11.41
C MET A 115 3.62 7.52 12.35
N ASP A 116 4.29 7.49 13.51
CA ASP A 116 4.30 8.59 14.46
C ASP A 116 5.17 9.74 13.91
N MET A 117 4.53 10.89 13.68
CA MET A 117 5.19 12.06 13.09
C MET A 117 6.24 12.69 14.00
N ARG A 118 6.07 12.62 15.33
CA ARG A 118 7.07 13.12 16.28
C ARG A 118 8.29 12.21 16.30
N ALA A 119 8.08 10.90 16.24
CA ALA A 119 9.16 9.93 16.14
C ALA A 119 9.93 10.07 14.82
N LEU A 120 9.24 10.26 13.69
CA LEU A 120 9.88 10.52 12.40
C LEU A 120 10.71 11.80 12.45
N GLN A 121 10.14 12.92 12.93
CA GLN A 121 10.85 14.19 13.03
C GLN A 121 12.13 14.04 13.89
N ALA A 122 12.00 13.47 15.09
CA ALA A 122 13.13 13.26 15.97
C ALA A 122 14.22 12.34 15.37
N LEU A 123 13.84 11.42 14.49
CA LEU A 123 14.79 10.57 13.75
C LEU A 123 15.52 11.37 12.66
N LEU A 124 14.80 12.16 11.87
CA LEU A 124 15.36 13.00 10.80
C LEU A 124 16.32 14.06 11.35
N GLU A 125 16.10 14.55 12.58
CA GLU A 125 16.98 15.50 13.26
C GLU A 125 18.29 14.85 13.78
N ARG A 126 18.31 13.53 14.02
CA ARG A 126 19.44 12.83 14.66
C ARG A 126 20.25 11.98 13.71
N GLU A 127 19.62 11.44 12.68
CA GLU A 127 20.19 10.46 11.77
C GLU A 127 20.24 11.01 10.34
N ALA A 128 21.31 10.66 9.62
CA ALA A 128 21.40 10.93 8.18
C ALA A 128 20.47 9.99 7.39
N ILE A 129 19.19 10.35 7.29
CA ILE A 129 18.16 9.64 6.52
C ILE A 129 18.09 10.19 5.11
N GLY A 130 18.39 9.38 4.11
CA GLY A 130 18.28 9.76 2.69
C GLY A 130 16.92 9.45 2.08
N THR A 131 16.14 8.55 2.67
CA THR A 131 14.82 8.16 2.14
C THR A 131 13.86 7.81 3.27
N VAL A 132 12.64 8.33 3.18
CA VAL A 132 11.52 7.94 4.04
C VAL A 132 10.52 7.17 3.20
N VAL A 133 10.09 6.00 3.69
CA VAL A 133 9.03 5.19 3.09
C VAL A 133 7.73 5.42 3.85
N ALA A 134 6.75 6.03 3.17
CA ALA A 134 5.38 6.15 3.67
C ALA A 134 4.52 5.00 3.12
N THR A 135 3.79 4.31 3.99
CA THR A 135 2.93 3.18 3.63
C THR A 135 1.47 3.61 3.55
N LEU A 136 0.85 3.46 2.37
CA LEU A 136 -0.58 3.65 2.19
C LEU A 136 -1.27 2.27 2.09
N GLY A 137 -1.59 1.72 3.26
CA GLY A 137 -2.23 0.42 3.41
C GLY A 137 -1.26 -0.59 4.03
N THR A 138 -0.99 -0.45 5.33
CA THR A 138 -0.10 -1.37 6.06
C THR A 138 -0.61 -2.83 6.00
N PRO A 139 0.29 -3.84 6.00
CA PRO A 139 -0.11 -5.23 5.83
C PRO A 139 -1.10 -5.74 6.90
N ALA A 140 -0.90 -5.33 8.15
CA ALA A 140 -1.65 -5.84 9.30
C ALA A 140 -3.10 -5.33 9.30
N ASN A 141 -3.30 -4.01 9.38
CA ASN A 141 -4.62 -3.40 9.57
C ASN A 141 -5.03 -2.43 8.45
N GLY A 142 -4.24 -2.29 7.39
CA GLY A 142 -4.55 -1.40 6.27
C GLY A 142 -4.49 0.10 6.65
N ALA A 143 -3.67 0.46 7.63
CA ALA A 143 -3.48 1.85 8.06
C ALA A 143 -2.81 2.68 6.96
N LEU A 144 -3.08 3.98 6.98
CA LEU A 144 -2.51 4.95 6.05
C LEU A 144 -1.60 5.90 6.81
N ASP A 145 -0.31 5.88 6.49
CA ASP A 145 0.60 6.89 7.01
C ASP A 145 0.15 8.30 6.59
N PRO A 146 0.29 9.33 7.44
CA PRO A 146 -0.14 10.70 7.15
C PRO A 146 0.78 11.37 6.11
N LEU A 147 0.65 10.94 4.85
CA LEU A 147 1.58 11.26 3.76
C LEU A 147 1.81 12.76 3.55
N HIS A 148 0.77 13.58 3.71
CA HIS A 148 0.87 15.04 3.63
C HIS A 148 1.93 15.62 4.60
N ALA A 149 1.94 15.15 5.85
CA ALA A 149 2.88 15.58 6.87
C ALA A 149 4.27 14.96 6.68
N ILE A 150 4.35 13.69 6.25
CA ILE A 150 5.63 13.04 5.93
C ILE A 150 6.32 13.78 4.78
N ALA A 151 5.58 14.16 3.75
CA ALA A 151 6.11 14.89 2.61
C ALA A 151 6.63 16.28 2.99
N GLU A 152 6.04 16.94 3.99
CA GLU A 152 6.54 18.21 4.53
C GLU A 152 7.87 18.01 5.26
N LEU A 153 7.96 17.00 6.13
CA LEU A 153 9.20 16.68 6.83
C LEU A 153 10.32 16.26 5.87
N CYS A 154 10.00 15.46 4.84
CA CYS A 154 10.97 15.05 3.82
C CYS A 154 11.54 16.27 3.09
N ALA A 155 10.68 17.20 2.67
CA ALA A 155 11.10 18.44 2.03
C ALA A 155 11.98 19.31 2.95
N ALA A 156 11.62 19.42 4.24
CA ALA A 156 12.36 20.22 5.21
C ALA A 156 13.76 19.66 5.53
N HIS A 157 13.94 18.34 5.47
CA HIS A 157 15.20 17.66 5.79
C HIS A 157 15.96 17.16 4.56
N GLY A 158 15.48 17.45 3.34
CA GLY A 158 16.08 16.98 2.10
C GLY A 158 15.98 15.46 1.86
N ALA A 159 15.17 14.74 2.63
CA ALA A 159 15.00 13.29 2.43
C ALA A 159 14.11 13.02 1.21
N ARG A 160 14.41 11.95 0.47
CA ARG A 160 13.54 11.48 -0.62
C ARG A 160 12.30 10.79 -0.05
N LEU A 161 11.17 10.94 -0.73
CA LEU A 161 9.90 10.33 -0.33
C LEU A 161 9.55 9.16 -1.24
N HIS A 162 9.61 7.94 -0.70
CA HIS A 162 9.06 6.76 -1.34
C HIS A 162 7.67 6.44 -0.79
N VAL A 163 6.69 6.16 -1.65
CA VAL A 163 5.36 5.71 -1.24
C VAL A 163 5.16 4.24 -1.57
N ASP A 164 5.06 3.41 -0.54
CA ASP A 164 4.54 2.03 -0.68
C ASP A 164 3.01 2.08 -0.63
N ALA A 165 2.40 2.17 -1.81
CA ALA A 165 0.95 2.05 -2.00
C ALA A 165 0.60 0.69 -2.66
N ALA A 166 1.41 -0.34 -2.42
CA ALA A 166 1.24 -1.64 -3.04
C ALA A 166 -0.18 -2.18 -2.84
N TYR A 167 -0.70 -2.11 -1.61
CA TYR A 167 -2.09 -2.47 -1.31
C TYR A 167 -3.07 -1.32 -1.55
N GLY A 168 -2.84 -0.15 -0.95
CA GLY A 168 -3.84 0.91 -0.91
C GLY A 168 -3.93 1.80 -2.14
N GLY A 169 -2.99 1.76 -3.10
CA GLY A 169 -2.88 2.77 -4.15
C GLY A 169 -4.15 2.99 -4.97
N TYR A 170 -4.86 1.91 -5.29
CA TYR A 170 -6.13 1.98 -6.04
C TYR A 170 -7.27 2.66 -5.26
N PHE A 171 -7.23 2.68 -3.92
CA PHE A 171 -8.24 3.36 -3.10
C PHE A 171 -8.24 4.88 -3.25
N THR A 172 -7.27 5.49 -3.93
CA THR A 172 -7.37 6.92 -4.31
C THR A 172 -8.63 7.22 -5.14
N LEU A 173 -9.23 6.21 -5.79
CA LEU A 173 -10.51 6.30 -6.52
C LEU A 173 -11.75 6.18 -5.63
N ALA A 174 -11.60 5.74 -4.37
CA ALA A 174 -12.74 5.50 -3.50
C ALA A 174 -13.30 6.83 -2.97
N GLY A 175 -14.58 7.09 -3.25
CA GLY A 175 -15.27 8.30 -2.83
C GLY A 175 -15.78 8.27 -1.38
N ASN A 176 -15.78 7.11 -0.73
CA ASN A 176 -16.28 6.92 0.64
C ASN A 176 -15.18 6.98 1.72
N LEU A 177 -13.97 7.43 1.37
CA LEU A 177 -12.87 7.58 2.32
C LEU A 177 -13.15 8.65 3.38
N ARG A 178 -12.59 8.47 4.58
CA ARG A 178 -12.60 9.54 5.59
C ARG A 178 -11.76 10.73 5.12
N PRO A 179 -12.02 11.96 5.61
CA PRO A 179 -11.23 13.13 5.24
C PRO A 179 -9.72 12.96 5.44
N GLU A 180 -9.30 12.31 6.52
CA GLU A 180 -7.89 12.06 6.79
C GLU A 180 -7.24 11.09 5.79
N ALA A 181 -7.93 10.00 5.45
CA ALA A 181 -7.49 9.06 4.42
C ALA A 181 -7.39 9.74 3.05
N ARG A 182 -8.41 10.54 2.68
CA ARG A 182 -8.41 11.35 1.45
C ARG A 182 -7.21 12.30 1.41
N ARG A 183 -6.93 13.03 2.50
CA ARG A 183 -5.74 13.90 2.62
C ARG A 183 -4.43 13.15 2.40
N ALA A 184 -4.30 11.91 2.89
CA ALA A 184 -3.11 11.09 2.64
C ALA A 184 -2.98 10.74 1.15
N PHE A 185 -4.05 10.28 0.50
CA PHE A 185 -4.03 9.97 -0.94
C PHE A 185 -3.80 11.21 -1.83
N ASP A 186 -4.34 12.37 -1.46
CA ASP A 186 -4.11 13.65 -2.19
C ASP A 186 -2.64 14.06 -2.22
N ALA A 187 -1.86 13.65 -1.21
CA ALA A 187 -0.45 13.98 -1.12
C ALA A 187 0.46 13.07 -1.97
N ILE A 188 -0.07 12.01 -2.60
CA ILE A 188 0.74 11.05 -3.38
C ILE A 188 1.58 11.74 -4.46
N ALA A 189 1.04 12.76 -5.12
CA ALA A 189 1.73 13.44 -6.22
C ALA A 189 3.09 14.05 -5.81
N ARG A 190 3.33 14.22 -4.50
CA ARG A 190 4.57 14.75 -3.91
C ARG A 190 5.69 13.71 -3.78
N ALA A 191 5.40 12.42 -3.97
CA ALA A 191 6.39 11.36 -3.86
C ALA A 191 7.45 11.42 -4.96
N ASP A 192 8.65 10.94 -4.66
CA ASP A 192 9.72 10.75 -5.64
C ASP A 192 9.56 9.44 -6.42
N SER A 193 9.07 8.41 -5.74
CA SER A 193 8.79 7.09 -6.29
C SER A 193 7.60 6.46 -5.58
N LEU A 194 6.88 5.60 -6.30
CA LEU A 194 5.67 4.96 -5.82
C LEU A 194 5.61 3.50 -6.29
N VAL A 195 5.23 2.60 -5.37
CA VAL A 195 4.83 1.23 -5.70
C VAL A 195 3.32 1.10 -5.59
N VAL A 196 2.72 0.41 -6.56
CA VAL A 196 1.33 -0.07 -6.50
C VAL A 196 1.28 -1.47 -7.11
N ASP A 197 0.53 -2.40 -6.53
CA ASP A 197 0.47 -3.76 -7.05
C ASP A 197 -0.85 -4.05 -7.78
N PRO A 198 -0.84 -4.18 -9.12
CA PRO A 198 -1.98 -4.69 -9.85
C PRO A 198 -2.49 -6.06 -9.37
N HIS A 199 -1.61 -6.95 -8.90
CA HIS A 199 -2.03 -8.25 -8.38
C HIS A 199 -2.70 -8.21 -6.98
N LYS A 200 -2.86 -7.01 -6.41
CA LYS A 200 -3.66 -6.78 -5.20
C LYS A 200 -5.03 -6.25 -5.63
N HIS A 201 -5.17 -4.93 -5.67
CA HIS A 201 -6.45 -4.29 -5.98
C HIS A 201 -6.64 -3.95 -7.47
N GLY A 202 -5.62 -4.14 -8.32
CA GLY A 202 -5.72 -3.95 -9.78
C GLY A 202 -6.25 -5.17 -10.56
N LEU A 203 -6.80 -6.16 -9.86
CA LEU A 203 -7.47 -7.34 -10.42
C LEU A 203 -6.60 -8.20 -11.36
N GLN A 204 -5.30 -8.30 -11.08
CA GLN A 204 -4.39 -9.18 -11.81
C GLN A 204 -4.05 -10.46 -11.04
N PRO A 205 -3.76 -11.58 -11.73
CA PRO A 205 -3.07 -12.72 -11.13
C PRO A 205 -1.70 -12.32 -10.55
N TYR A 206 -1.17 -13.15 -9.64
CA TYR A 206 0.17 -12.96 -9.07
C TYR A 206 1.26 -12.88 -10.15
N GLY A 207 2.36 -12.20 -9.83
CA GLY A 207 3.38 -11.83 -10.81
C GLY A 207 3.16 -10.48 -11.50
N CYS A 208 2.53 -9.49 -10.84
CA CYS A 208 2.25 -8.18 -11.40
C CYS A 208 2.26 -7.08 -10.32
N GLY A 209 3.44 -6.51 -10.08
CA GLY A 209 3.65 -5.25 -9.36
C GLY A 209 3.92 -4.10 -10.33
N CYS A 210 3.93 -2.86 -9.86
CA CYS A 210 4.25 -1.69 -10.67
C CYS A 210 5.10 -0.71 -9.86
N LEU A 211 6.24 -0.31 -10.43
CA LEU A 211 7.06 0.80 -9.94
C LEU A 211 6.81 2.04 -10.81
N LEU A 212 6.68 3.18 -10.16
CA LEU A 212 6.65 4.49 -10.80
C LEU A 212 7.74 5.38 -10.17
N LEU A 213 8.48 6.07 -11.03
CA LEU A 213 9.49 7.06 -10.68
C LEU A 213 9.04 8.40 -11.27
N ARG A 214 8.92 9.42 -10.40
CA ARG A 214 8.36 10.71 -10.81
C ARG A 214 9.20 11.41 -11.88
N ASP A 215 10.52 11.34 -11.74
CA ASP A 215 11.47 11.92 -12.71
C ASP A 215 11.92 10.86 -13.74
N PRO A 216 11.55 11.01 -15.03
CA PRO A 216 11.97 10.07 -16.07
C PRO A 216 13.48 10.10 -16.36
N ALA A 217 14.20 11.15 -15.95
CA ALA A 217 15.65 11.21 -16.08
C ALA A 217 16.37 10.17 -15.20
N LEU A 218 15.69 9.61 -14.19
CA LEU A 218 16.19 8.53 -13.36
C LEU A 218 16.44 7.23 -14.15
N ARG A 219 15.95 7.12 -15.39
CA ARG A 219 16.32 6.04 -16.33
C ARG A 219 17.83 5.85 -16.45
N ARG A 220 18.62 6.92 -16.26
CA ARG A 220 20.10 6.89 -16.37
C ARG A 220 20.75 5.91 -15.38
N HIS A 221 20.11 5.64 -14.24
CA HIS A 221 20.65 4.71 -13.24
C HIS A 221 20.47 3.24 -13.62
N TYR A 222 19.62 2.95 -14.59
CA TYR A 222 19.44 1.61 -15.17
C TYR A 222 20.39 1.34 -16.35
N ALA A 223 21.06 2.38 -16.86
CA ALA A 223 21.81 2.29 -18.10
C ALA A 223 22.97 1.30 -17.95
N HIS A 224 22.77 0.11 -18.52
CA HIS A 224 23.81 -0.86 -18.82
C HIS A 224 24.15 -0.71 -20.30
N ALA A 225 25.43 -0.55 -20.66
CA ALA A 225 25.84 -0.61 -22.07
C ALA A 225 25.62 -2.05 -22.58
N PRO A 226 24.59 -2.34 -23.39
CA PRO A 226 24.35 -3.69 -23.83
C PRO A 226 25.27 -3.99 -25.02
N GLY A 227 26.08 -5.03 -24.92
CA GLY A 227 26.83 -5.57 -26.06
C GLY A 227 25.95 -6.30 -27.09
N TYR A 228 24.63 -6.09 -27.09
CA TYR A 228 23.65 -6.84 -27.88
C TYR A 228 22.88 -5.93 -28.85
N ALA A 229 22.84 -6.33 -30.12
CA ALA A 229 22.34 -5.52 -31.24
C ALA A 229 20.82 -5.18 -31.19
N TYR A 230 19.99 -5.93 -30.48
CA TYR A 230 18.54 -5.66 -30.38
C TYR A 230 18.16 -4.59 -29.35
N LEU A 231 19.16 -4.03 -28.65
CA LEU A 231 19.00 -2.92 -27.70
C LEU A 231 19.55 -1.59 -28.26
N ALA A 232 19.87 -1.57 -29.56
CA ALA A 232 20.46 -0.43 -30.28
C ALA A 232 19.43 0.41 -31.06
N SER A 233 18.14 0.32 -30.72
CA SER A 233 17.09 1.21 -31.26
C SER A 233 17.03 2.53 -30.50
N ASP A 234 16.66 3.61 -31.19
CA ASP A 234 16.41 4.93 -30.57
C ASP A 234 15.17 4.93 -29.64
N GLU A 235 14.28 3.94 -29.78
CA GLU A 235 13.16 3.74 -28.86
C GLU A 235 13.62 3.06 -27.57
N PRO A 236 13.32 3.63 -26.38
CA PRO A 236 13.76 3.07 -25.10
C PRO A 236 13.11 1.70 -24.87
N HIS A 237 13.96 0.68 -24.74
CA HIS A 237 13.52 -0.69 -24.51
C HIS A 237 13.19 -0.88 -23.02
N LEU A 238 12.02 -1.46 -22.69
CA LEU A 238 11.57 -1.63 -21.29
C LEU A 238 12.55 -2.43 -20.42
N GLY A 239 13.33 -3.33 -21.02
CA GLY A 239 14.40 -4.06 -20.33
C GLY A 239 15.63 -3.22 -19.93
N GLN A 240 15.73 -1.97 -20.39
CA GLN A 240 16.80 -1.02 -20.03
C GLN A 240 16.37 -0.07 -18.90
N VAL A 241 15.15 -0.22 -18.37
CA VAL A 241 14.59 0.66 -17.33
C VAL A 241 13.98 -0.13 -16.18
N SER A 242 14.40 -1.38 -16.00
CA SER A 242 13.94 -2.26 -14.92
C SER A 242 15.10 -3.10 -14.37
N LEU A 243 15.04 -3.48 -13.09
CA LEU A 243 16.01 -4.41 -12.50
C LEU A 243 15.86 -5.82 -13.09
N GLU A 244 14.62 -6.23 -13.34
CA GLU A 244 14.29 -7.52 -13.96
C GLU A 244 14.45 -7.44 -15.48
N CYS A 245 15.10 -8.43 -16.08
CA CYS A 245 15.30 -8.52 -17.54
C CYS A 245 14.10 -9.19 -18.22
N SER A 246 14.13 -10.51 -18.40
CA SER A 246 13.04 -11.27 -19.01
C SER A 246 11.79 -11.20 -18.14
N ARG A 247 10.73 -10.59 -18.67
CA ARG A 247 9.45 -10.41 -17.99
C ARG A 247 8.30 -10.91 -18.89
N PRO A 248 7.23 -11.48 -18.31
CA PRO A 248 6.14 -12.05 -19.10
C PRO A 248 5.29 -10.95 -19.73
N GLY A 249 5.33 -10.82 -21.07
CA GLY A 249 4.43 -9.91 -21.81
C GLY A 249 2.94 -10.19 -21.55
N ALA A 250 2.58 -11.43 -21.19
CA ALA A 250 1.23 -11.80 -20.80
C ALA A 250 0.69 -10.99 -19.60
N ALA A 251 1.53 -10.64 -18.62
CA ALA A 251 1.11 -9.81 -17.48
C ALA A 251 0.75 -8.39 -17.93
N ALA A 252 1.53 -7.82 -18.85
CA ALA A 252 1.25 -6.52 -19.43
C ALA A 252 -0.05 -6.51 -20.26
N VAL A 253 -0.27 -7.55 -21.07
CA VAL A 253 -1.50 -7.71 -21.87
C VAL A 253 -2.72 -7.88 -20.97
N ALA A 254 -2.63 -8.74 -19.93
CA ALA A 254 -3.71 -8.98 -18.98
C ALA A 254 -4.09 -7.70 -18.24
N LEU A 255 -3.10 -6.96 -17.72
CA LEU A 255 -3.35 -5.68 -17.06
C LEU A 255 -3.97 -4.68 -18.01
N TRP A 256 -3.40 -4.51 -19.20
CA TRP A 256 -3.93 -3.61 -20.21
C TRP A 256 -5.40 -3.92 -20.52
N ALA A 257 -5.74 -5.19 -20.76
CA ALA A 257 -7.09 -5.63 -21.05
C ALA A 257 -8.05 -5.35 -19.88
N THR A 258 -7.63 -5.62 -18.64
CA THR A 258 -8.41 -5.27 -17.44
C THR A 258 -8.67 -3.77 -17.37
N LEU A 259 -7.67 -2.92 -17.61
CA LEU A 259 -7.84 -1.46 -17.56
C LEU A 259 -8.66 -0.90 -18.74
N ARG A 260 -8.76 -1.62 -19.86
CA ARG A 260 -9.72 -1.30 -20.93
C ARG A 260 -11.14 -1.63 -20.53
N LEU A 261 -11.36 -2.78 -19.91
CA LEU A 261 -12.69 -3.21 -19.45
C LEU A 261 -13.17 -2.41 -18.23
N LEU A 262 -12.27 -2.11 -17.30
CA LEU A 262 -12.53 -1.41 -16.05
C LEU A 262 -11.61 -0.18 -15.94
N PRO A 263 -11.93 0.92 -16.64
CA PRO A 263 -11.13 2.14 -16.58
C PRO A 263 -10.98 2.68 -15.16
N LEU A 264 -9.79 3.18 -14.85
CA LEU A 264 -9.42 3.78 -13.56
C LEU A 264 -9.98 5.21 -13.45
N VAL A 265 -11.30 5.33 -13.42
CA VAL A 265 -11.99 6.63 -13.34
C VAL A 265 -12.76 6.78 -12.03
N PRO A 266 -12.70 7.94 -11.36
CA PRO A 266 -13.52 8.22 -10.18
C PRO A 266 -15.00 7.97 -10.47
N GLY A 267 -15.69 7.28 -9.55
CA GLY A 267 -17.09 6.92 -9.70
C GLY A 267 -17.38 5.81 -10.73
N GLY A 268 -16.39 5.34 -11.49
CA GLY A 268 -16.52 4.23 -12.44
C GLY A 268 -16.70 2.86 -11.78
N ALA A 269 -16.90 1.81 -12.58
CA ALA A 269 -17.15 0.45 -12.09
C ALA A 269 -16.03 -0.07 -11.16
N PHE A 270 -14.77 0.14 -11.53
CA PHE A 270 -13.61 -0.20 -10.71
C PHE A 270 -13.65 0.51 -9.34
N ALA A 271 -13.87 1.83 -9.35
CA ALA A 271 -13.94 2.65 -8.14
C ALA A 271 -15.10 2.23 -7.23
N ARG A 272 -16.28 1.92 -7.79
CA ARG A 272 -17.44 1.42 -7.03
C ARG A 272 -17.17 0.07 -6.39
N GLY A 273 -16.41 -0.81 -7.07
CA GLY A 273 -15.97 -2.09 -6.49
C GLY A 273 -15.13 -1.90 -5.22
N LEU A 274 -14.15 -0.99 -5.24
CA LEU A 274 -13.35 -0.65 -4.06
C LEU A 274 -14.21 -0.08 -2.92
N GLN A 275 -15.17 0.78 -3.26
CA GLN A 275 -16.09 1.37 -2.28
C GLN A 275 -16.97 0.31 -1.62
N ALA A 276 -17.45 -0.68 -2.39
CA ALA A 276 -18.21 -1.81 -1.89
C ALA A 276 -17.39 -2.69 -0.94
N GLY A 277 -16.14 -3.02 -1.30
CA GLY A 277 -15.23 -3.76 -0.43
C GLY A 277 -14.97 -3.03 0.90
N ARG A 278 -14.77 -1.71 0.84
CA ARG A 278 -14.63 -0.88 2.05
C ARG A 278 -15.91 -0.83 2.88
N GLU A 279 -17.08 -0.71 2.27
CA GLU A 279 -18.35 -0.72 3.01
C GLU A 279 -18.58 -2.09 3.67
N ALA A 280 -18.20 -3.18 3.01
CA ALA A 280 -18.24 -4.52 3.59
C ALA A 280 -17.32 -4.62 4.83
N ALA A 281 -16.11 -4.07 4.77
CA ALA A 281 -15.21 -3.98 5.92
C ALA A 281 -15.81 -3.14 7.06
N LEU A 282 -16.44 -2.01 6.77
CA LEU A 282 -17.13 -1.19 7.77
C LEU A 282 -18.32 -1.94 8.38
N ARG A 283 -19.12 -2.67 7.60
CA ARG A 283 -20.24 -3.48 8.08
C ARG A 283 -19.76 -4.60 9.00
N LEU A 284 -18.69 -5.31 8.63
CA LEU A 284 -18.06 -6.32 9.48
C LEU A 284 -17.56 -5.71 10.78
N TRP A 285 -16.82 -4.59 10.72
CA TRP A 285 -16.34 -3.88 11.90
C TRP A 285 -17.48 -3.43 12.82
N ARG A 286 -18.58 -2.89 12.26
CA ARG A 286 -19.78 -2.51 13.03
C ARG A 286 -20.40 -3.73 13.74
N ALA A 287 -20.42 -4.90 13.14
CA ALA A 287 -20.92 -6.10 13.81
C ALA A 287 -19.98 -6.53 14.95
N LEU A 288 -18.67 -6.54 14.69
CA LEU A 288 -17.63 -6.93 15.66
C LEU A 288 -17.60 -6.01 16.89
N ARG A 289 -17.71 -4.69 16.71
CA ARG A 289 -17.67 -3.73 17.84
C ARG A 289 -18.86 -3.86 18.80
N HIS A 290 -19.98 -4.43 18.35
CA HIS A 290 -21.17 -4.66 19.17
C HIS A 290 -21.22 -6.09 19.76
N ASP A 291 -20.29 -6.97 19.37
CA ASP A 291 -20.21 -8.31 19.90
C ASP A 291 -19.25 -8.35 21.11
N ARG A 292 -19.80 -8.66 22.29
CA ARG A 292 -19.04 -8.66 23.54
C ARG A 292 -17.90 -9.68 23.56
N ARG A 293 -17.91 -10.68 22.68
CA ARG A 293 -16.82 -11.66 22.55
C ARG A 293 -15.56 -11.08 21.91
N PHE A 294 -15.67 -9.91 21.27
CA PHE A 294 -14.57 -9.31 20.51
C PHE A 294 -14.16 -7.93 21.03
N ILE A 295 -12.95 -7.53 20.63
CA ILE A 295 -12.33 -6.23 20.86
C ILE A 295 -11.88 -5.71 19.49
N ALA A 296 -12.60 -4.73 18.93
CA ALA A 296 -12.38 -4.20 17.57
C ALA A 296 -12.25 -2.66 17.57
N PRO A 297 -11.21 -2.08 18.20
CA PRO A 297 -11.13 -0.64 18.43
C PRO A 297 -10.70 0.13 17.16
N LEU A 298 -10.09 -0.57 16.21
CA LEU A 298 -9.57 0.01 14.98
C LEU A 298 -10.66 0.04 13.92
N ARG A 299 -11.21 1.22 13.68
CA ARG A 299 -12.10 1.43 12.54
C ARG A 299 -11.30 1.30 11.24
N PRO A 300 -11.72 0.44 10.29
CA PRO A 300 -11.03 0.28 9.01
C PRO A 300 -10.86 1.59 8.23
N GLU A 301 -9.65 1.83 7.73
CA GLU A 301 -9.38 2.93 6.79
C GLU A 301 -9.71 2.52 5.36
N LEU A 302 -9.31 1.29 5.01
CA LEU A 302 -9.56 0.59 3.76
C LEU A 302 -10.50 -0.61 3.98
N ASP A 303 -10.27 -1.72 3.28
CA ASP A 303 -11.05 -2.96 3.31
C ASP A 303 -10.46 -4.06 4.21
N VAL A 304 -9.55 -3.70 5.12
CA VAL A 304 -8.94 -4.63 6.08
C VAL A 304 -9.55 -4.42 7.45
N VAL A 305 -10.01 -5.51 8.08
CA VAL A 305 -10.59 -5.51 9.43
C VAL A 305 -9.74 -6.40 10.33
N VAL A 306 -9.39 -5.89 11.51
CA VAL A 306 -8.70 -6.64 12.55
C VAL A 306 -9.47 -6.57 13.86
N TRP A 307 -9.49 -7.68 14.61
CA TRP A 307 -10.13 -7.74 15.91
C TRP A 307 -9.51 -8.82 16.79
N ALA A 308 -9.43 -8.54 18.08
CA ALA A 308 -9.01 -9.53 19.08
C ALA A 308 -10.21 -10.27 19.66
N VAL A 309 -9.96 -11.46 20.19
CA VAL A 309 -10.92 -12.17 21.04
C VAL A 309 -10.78 -11.65 22.47
N ARG A 310 -11.90 -11.34 23.12
CA ARG A 310 -11.92 -10.91 24.52
C ARG A 310 -11.53 -12.08 25.42
N ALA A 311 -10.56 -11.85 26.29
CA ALA A 311 -10.10 -12.82 27.30
C ALA A 311 -9.52 -12.08 28.51
N PRO A 312 -9.29 -12.76 29.65
CA PRO A 312 -8.62 -12.18 30.81
C PRO A 312 -7.22 -11.63 30.52
N SER A 313 -6.42 -12.30 29.67
CA SER A 313 -5.05 -11.87 29.33
C SER A 313 -4.73 -11.91 27.83
N ALA A 314 -3.71 -11.18 27.40
CA ALA A 314 -3.26 -11.12 26.00
C ALA A 314 -2.82 -12.50 25.46
N THR A 315 -2.17 -13.31 26.29
CA THR A 315 -1.81 -14.69 25.96
C THR A 315 -3.05 -15.56 25.72
N GLN A 316 -4.06 -15.48 26.60
CA GLN A 316 -5.31 -16.23 26.44
C GLN A 316 -6.10 -15.75 25.21
N ALA A 317 -6.17 -14.44 24.98
CA ALA A 317 -6.81 -13.86 23.80
C ALA A 317 -6.14 -14.36 22.50
N SER A 318 -4.81 -14.42 22.47
CA SER A 318 -4.05 -14.94 21.33
C SER A 318 -4.31 -16.44 21.09
N ALA A 319 -4.39 -17.25 22.16
CA ALA A 319 -4.72 -18.67 22.07
C ALA A 319 -6.14 -18.88 21.52
N LEU A 320 -7.11 -18.10 22.00
CA LEU A 320 -8.48 -18.14 21.49
C LEU A 320 -8.60 -17.65 20.04
N ALA A 321 -7.81 -16.65 19.63
CA ALA A 321 -7.75 -16.21 18.23
C ALA A 321 -7.30 -17.36 17.31
N ARG A 322 -6.30 -18.16 17.70
CA ARG A 322 -5.88 -19.36 16.93
C ARG A 322 -6.99 -20.40 16.82
N ARG A 323 -7.67 -20.69 17.95
CA ARG A 323 -8.79 -21.63 17.98
C ARG A 323 -9.96 -21.16 17.11
N LEU A 324 -10.31 -19.88 17.18
CA LEU A 324 -11.38 -19.30 16.37
C LEU A 324 -11.01 -19.24 14.89
N HIS A 325 -9.74 -18.96 14.55
CA HIS A 325 -9.25 -19.03 13.17
C HIS A 325 -9.44 -20.45 12.59
N ALA A 326 -9.01 -21.49 13.31
CA ALA A 326 -9.21 -22.88 12.88
C ALA A 326 -10.71 -23.27 12.80
N GLY A 327 -11.51 -22.84 13.79
CA GLY A 327 -12.95 -23.10 13.82
C GLY A 327 -13.70 -22.41 12.66
N ALA A 328 -13.33 -21.17 12.33
CA ALA A 328 -13.87 -20.44 11.19
C ALA A 328 -13.53 -21.15 9.87
N GLN A 329 -12.29 -21.61 9.69
CA GLN A 329 -11.88 -22.36 8.50
C GLN A 329 -12.68 -23.66 8.32
N ALA A 330 -12.95 -24.39 9.41
CA ALA A 330 -13.79 -25.59 9.39
C ALA A 330 -15.26 -25.30 8.98
N MET A 331 -15.70 -24.05 9.10
CA MET A 331 -17.01 -23.56 8.68
C MET A 331 -16.97 -22.79 7.34
N ASP A 332 -15.93 -23.01 6.54
CA ASP A 332 -15.73 -22.35 5.25
C ASP A 332 -15.71 -20.81 5.35
N LEU A 333 -15.14 -20.31 6.46
CA LEU A 333 -14.84 -18.90 6.67
C LEU A 333 -13.32 -18.72 6.82
N HIS A 334 -12.67 -18.34 5.72
CA HIS A 334 -11.22 -18.18 5.65
C HIS A 334 -10.82 -16.80 6.19
N LEU A 335 -10.27 -16.79 7.40
CA LEU A 335 -9.68 -15.62 8.02
C LEU A 335 -8.16 -15.69 7.94
N SER A 336 -7.48 -14.61 8.32
CA SER A 336 -6.05 -14.59 8.54
C SER A 336 -5.75 -14.19 9.99
N LEU A 337 -4.52 -14.38 10.42
CA LEU A 337 -4.02 -13.89 11.70
C LEU A 337 -3.04 -12.75 11.45
N ALA A 338 -3.05 -11.76 12.35
CA ALA A 338 -2.05 -10.70 12.38
C ALA A 338 -1.53 -10.53 13.80
N VAL A 339 -0.33 -9.97 13.92
CA VAL A 339 0.29 -9.63 15.20
C VAL A 339 0.28 -8.12 15.33
N LEU A 340 -0.34 -7.60 16.39
CA LEU A 340 -0.36 -6.18 16.70
C LEU A 340 0.44 -5.92 17.98
N PRO A 341 1.28 -4.87 18.03
CA PRO A 341 2.05 -4.54 19.23
C PRO A 341 1.14 -3.97 20.33
N ARG A 342 1.50 -4.26 21.59
CA ARG A 342 0.85 -3.70 22.78
C ARG A 342 0.72 -2.18 22.70
N ALA A 343 1.78 -1.48 22.28
CA ALA A 343 1.82 -0.03 22.15
C ALA A 343 0.69 0.55 21.26
N MET A 344 0.15 -0.24 20.33
CA MET A 344 -0.94 0.19 19.46
C MET A 344 -2.32 -0.05 20.10
N LEU A 345 -2.49 -1.15 20.85
CA LEU A 345 -3.80 -1.59 21.37
C LEU A 345 -4.05 -1.18 22.83
N GLU A 346 -3.02 -1.11 23.66
CA GLU A 346 -3.12 -0.72 25.07
C GLU A 346 -3.76 0.67 25.25
N PRO A 347 -3.36 1.72 24.48
CA PRO A 347 -4.01 3.03 24.59
C PRO A 347 -5.50 3.01 24.26
N LEU A 348 -5.98 1.99 23.55
CA LEU A 348 -7.36 1.85 23.12
C LEU A 348 -8.23 1.01 24.08
N GLN A 349 -7.64 0.40 25.13
CA GLN A 349 -8.36 -0.47 26.06
C GLN A 349 -9.51 0.20 26.80
N GLY A 350 -9.39 1.48 27.16
CA GLY A 350 -10.47 2.22 27.81
C GLY A 350 -11.76 2.27 26.97
N THR A 351 -11.65 2.16 25.65
CA THR A 351 -12.79 2.12 24.72
C THR A 351 -13.24 0.69 24.38
N ALA A 352 -12.42 -0.32 24.68
CA ALA A 352 -12.57 -1.68 24.17
C ALA A 352 -12.64 -2.77 25.26
N GLY A 353 -12.56 -2.38 26.54
CA GLY A 353 -12.59 -3.20 27.74
C GLY A 353 -11.19 -3.58 28.26
N SER A 354 -11.10 -3.95 29.54
CA SER A 354 -9.83 -4.27 30.20
C SER A 354 -9.31 -5.66 29.80
N LEU A 355 -8.13 -5.72 29.19
CA LEU A 355 -7.38 -6.95 28.89
C LEU A 355 -6.05 -6.87 29.66
N PHE A 356 -5.71 -7.88 30.47
CA PHE A 356 -4.42 -7.90 31.16
C PHE A 356 -3.28 -8.15 30.17
N TRP A 357 -2.30 -7.25 30.09
CA TRP A 357 -1.14 -7.39 29.22
C TRP A 357 -0.03 -8.21 29.88
N ASP A 358 -0.01 -9.51 29.58
CA ASP A 358 1.07 -10.45 29.93
C ASP A 358 2.04 -10.73 28.76
N ALA A 359 1.92 -9.97 27.66
CA ALA A 359 2.74 -10.10 26.45
C ALA A 359 2.89 -8.75 25.72
N GLU A 360 4.00 -8.58 24.99
CA GLU A 360 4.28 -7.37 24.19
C GLU A 360 3.50 -7.30 22.86
N HIS A 361 2.91 -8.42 22.45
CA HIS A 361 2.15 -8.53 21.21
C HIS A 361 0.86 -9.30 21.42
N LEU A 362 -0.14 -8.98 20.61
CA LEU A 362 -1.42 -9.68 20.56
C LEU A 362 -1.63 -10.30 19.18
N LEU A 363 -1.97 -11.57 19.15
CA LEU A 363 -2.44 -12.23 17.93
C LEU A 363 -3.92 -11.93 17.74
N VAL A 364 -4.27 -11.30 16.63
CA VAL A 364 -5.63 -10.89 16.28
C VAL A 364 -6.12 -11.63 15.03
N LEU A 365 -7.44 -11.75 14.92
CA LEU A 365 -8.07 -12.15 13.67
C LEU A 365 -8.06 -10.99 12.69
N ARG A 366 -7.95 -11.33 11.40
CA ARG A 366 -7.84 -10.38 10.30
C ARG A 366 -8.61 -10.87 9.09
N ALA A 367 -9.38 -9.97 8.47
CA ALA A 367 -10.09 -10.20 7.22
C ALA A 367 -9.71 -9.13 6.19
N CYS A 368 -9.37 -9.56 4.98
CA CYS A 368 -9.30 -8.71 3.79
C CYS A 368 -10.62 -8.84 3.02
N VAL A 369 -11.45 -7.81 3.05
CA VAL A 369 -12.79 -7.84 2.46
C VAL A 369 -12.73 -7.28 1.03
N MET A 370 -11.86 -7.85 0.20
CA MET A 370 -11.46 -7.27 -1.10
C MET A 370 -12.51 -7.34 -2.21
N LYS A 371 -13.33 -8.39 -2.21
CA LYS A 371 -14.33 -8.62 -3.26
C LYS A 371 -15.56 -7.74 -3.03
N PRO A 372 -16.07 -7.02 -4.04
CA PRO A 372 -17.31 -6.26 -3.91
C PRO A 372 -18.48 -7.10 -3.40
N GLU A 373 -18.55 -8.37 -3.83
CA GLU A 373 -19.59 -9.33 -3.45
C GLU A 373 -19.59 -9.67 -1.95
N HIS A 374 -18.49 -9.39 -1.22
CA HIS A 374 -18.51 -9.56 0.23
C HIS A 374 -19.54 -8.68 0.91
N LEU A 375 -19.90 -7.53 0.32
CA LEU A 375 -20.96 -6.66 0.86
C LEU A 375 -22.32 -7.38 0.81
N ASP A 376 -22.63 -8.00 -0.32
CA ASP A 376 -23.87 -8.75 -0.54
C ASP A 376 -23.92 -10.00 0.33
N TRP A 377 -22.76 -10.65 0.52
CA TRP A 377 -22.63 -11.87 1.30
C TRP A 377 -22.43 -11.64 2.80
N MET A 378 -22.40 -10.39 3.26
CA MET A 378 -22.00 -10.05 4.63
C MET A 378 -22.87 -10.73 5.69
N ASP A 379 -24.18 -10.86 5.49
CA ASP A 379 -25.03 -11.55 6.45
C ASP A 379 -24.69 -13.04 6.59
N ARG A 380 -24.31 -13.70 5.50
CA ARG A 380 -23.86 -15.09 5.53
C ARG A 380 -22.48 -15.20 6.19
N ILE A 381 -21.58 -14.26 5.92
CA ILE A 381 -20.25 -14.18 6.55
C ILE A 381 -20.41 -14.02 8.07
N LEU A 382 -21.26 -13.09 8.52
CA LEU A 382 -21.52 -12.87 9.95
C LEU A 382 -22.17 -14.07 10.62
N ARG A 383 -23.10 -14.78 9.97
CA ARG A 383 -23.66 -16.03 10.49
C ARG A 383 -22.59 -17.12 10.67
N ARG A 384 -21.68 -17.29 9.71
CA ARG A 384 -20.57 -18.24 9.82
C ARG A 384 -19.61 -17.86 10.95
N LEU A 385 -19.27 -16.58 11.06
CA LEU A 385 -18.43 -16.08 12.14
C LEU A 385 -19.08 -16.29 13.51
N ASP A 386 -20.39 -16.03 13.62
CA ASP A 386 -21.14 -16.23 14.86
C ASP A 386 -21.19 -17.70 15.28
N ALA A 387 -21.43 -18.61 14.33
CA ALA A 387 -21.41 -20.05 14.57
C ALA A 387 -20.02 -20.55 15.03
N ALA A 388 -18.95 -20.08 14.37
CA ALA A 388 -17.58 -20.42 14.77
C ALA A 388 -17.25 -19.89 16.16
N ALA A 389 -17.65 -18.64 16.44
CA ALA A 389 -17.46 -18.01 17.74
C ALA A 389 -18.28 -18.71 18.83
N LEU A 390 -19.51 -19.14 18.54
CA LEU A 390 -20.33 -19.91 19.48
C LEU A 390 -19.67 -21.24 19.83
N ALA A 391 -19.15 -21.96 18.84
CA ALA A 391 -18.49 -23.25 19.05
C ALA A 391 -17.18 -23.14 19.85
N VAL A 392 -16.44 -22.04 19.71
CA VAL A 392 -15.11 -21.87 20.33
C VAL A 392 -15.15 -21.09 21.65
N LEU A 393 -15.99 -20.07 21.73
CA LEU A 393 -16.04 -19.08 22.82
C LEU A 393 -17.30 -19.19 23.68
N GLY A 394 -18.33 -19.90 23.22
CA GLY A 394 -19.63 -19.96 23.88
C GLY A 394 -20.60 -18.83 23.46
N PRO A 395 -21.77 -18.76 24.11
CA PRO A 395 -22.85 -17.85 23.73
C PRO A 395 -22.50 -16.38 24.02
N ARG A 396 -23.23 -15.47 23.36
CA ARG A 396 -23.20 -14.05 23.71
C ARG A 396 -23.88 -13.89 25.08
N GLU A 397 -23.17 -13.40 26.09
CA GLU A 397 -23.84 -13.01 27.35
C GLU A 397 -24.90 -11.92 27.05
N HIS A 398 -26.09 -12.04 27.64
CA HIS A 398 -27.25 -11.20 27.34
C HIS A 398 -26.95 -9.71 27.55
N ALA A 399 -27.41 -8.87 26.61
CA ALA A 399 -27.18 -7.44 26.62
C ALA A 399 -27.91 -6.75 27.80
N GLY A 400 -27.15 -6.20 28.75
CA GLY A 400 -27.60 -5.00 29.47
C GLY A 400 -27.81 -3.84 28.49
N LYS A 401 -28.75 -2.94 28.79
CA LYS A 401 -29.26 -1.86 27.92
C LYS A 401 -28.16 -1.20 27.05
N PRO A 402 -28.46 -0.90 25.76
CA PRO A 402 -27.53 -0.19 24.90
C PRO A 402 -27.15 1.16 25.50
N VAL A 403 -25.85 1.45 25.55
CA VAL A 403 -25.32 2.79 25.82
C VAL A 403 -25.67 3.65 24.60
N ALA A 404 -26.30 4.81 24.83
CA ALA A 404 -26.71 5.71 23.76
C ALA A 404 -25.51 6.12 22.89
N ASP A 405 -25.66 5.93 21.57
CA ASP A 405 -24.67 6.31 20.57
C ASP A 405 -24.79 7.82 20.29
N GLU A 406 -23.81 8.60 20.72
CA GLU A 406 -23.66 9.99 20.27
C GLU A 406 -23.05 10.01 18.87
N THR A 407 -23.85 9.66 17.86
CA THR A 407 -23.50 9.87 16.46
C THR A 407 -24.55 10.77 15.80
N ARG A 408 -24.31 12.09 15.87
CA ARG A 408 -24.83 13.01 14.85
C ARG A 408 -24.01 12.79 13.58
N ASP A 409 -24.43 11.85 12.74
CA ASP A 409 -23.94 11.74 11.36
C ASP A 409 -25.04 12.18 10.39
N CYS A 410 -24.63 12.99 9.42
CA CYS A 410 -25.50 13.71 8.51
C CYS A 410 -26.32 12.74 7.65
N ARG A 411 -27.61 13.07 7.48
CA ARG A 411 -28.61 12.31 6.73
C ARG A 411 -28.08 11.93 5.33
N ALA A 412 -27.95 10.63 5.07
CA ALA A 412 -27.84 10.09 3.72
C ALA A 412 -29.16 10.35 2.98
N GLN A 413 -29.09 11.00 1.82
CA GLN A 413 -30.23 11.07 0.89
C GLN A 413 -30.42 9.72 0.20
N PRO A 414 -31.68 9.31 -0.10
CA PRO A 414 -31.96 8.04 -0.74
C PRO A 414 -31.44 7.99 -2.18
N VAL A 415 -30.81 6.86 -2.53
CA VAL A 415 -30.38 6.52 -3.89
C VAL A 415 -31.61 6.14 -4.72
N PRO A 416 -31.80 6.66 -5.95
CA PRO A 416 -32.90 6.21 -6.82
C PRO A 416 -32.65 4.81 -7.36
N ASP A 417 -33.73 4.05 -7.45
CA ASP A 417 -33.83 2.68 -7.96
C ASP A 417 -33.43 2.63 -9.45
N VAL A 418 -32.34 1.93 -9.78
CA VAL A 418 -31.87 1.74 -11.16
C VAL A 418 -32.18 0.32 -11.60
N ALA A 419 -33.46 0.05 -11.83
CA ALA A 419 -33.95 -1.13 -12.53
C ALA A 419 -34.62 -0.70 -13.85
N ALA A 420 -33.86 -0.10 -14.75
CA ALA A 420 -34.11 -0.09 -16.19
C ALA A 420 -32.98 0.64 -16.90
N THR A 421 -32.41 0.00 -17.93
CA THR A 421 -31.85 0.56 -19.17
C THR A 421 -30.51 -0.11 -19.52
N ILE A 422 -30.60 -1.25 -20.20
CA ILE A 422 -29.52 -1.80 -21.04
C ILE A 422 -29.93 -1.53 -22.49
N PRO A 423 -29.20 -0.73 -23.28
CA PRO A 423 -29.28 -0.79 -24.72
C PRO A 423 -28.27 -1.80 -25.26
N SER A 424 -28.76 -2.77 -26.03
CA SER A 424 -27.96 -3.69 -26.83
C SER A 424 -27.18 -2.92 -27.90
N ILE A 425 -25.86 -3.01 -27.89
CA ILE A 425 -25.00 -2.55 -28.99
C ILE A 425 -24.15 -3.73 -29.41
N ILE A 426 -24.65 -4.58 -30.31
CA ILE A 426 -23.88 -5.30 -31.35
C ILE A 426 -24.88 -5.70 -32.44
N GLN A 427 -24.82 -5.06 -33.62
CA GLN A 427 -24.93 -5.67 -34.97
C GLN A 427 -25.13 -4.57 -36.03
N GLY A 428 -24.19 -4.48 -36.97
CA GLY A 428 -24.34 -3.66 -38.18
C GLY A 428 -23.04 -3.07 -38.71
N ALA A 429 -22.21 -3.89 -39.36
CA ALA A 429 -21.23 -3.42 -40.35
C ALA A 429 -21.47 -4.23 -41.65
N PRO A 430 -21.32 -3.61 -42.85
CA PRO A 430 -21.88 -4.16 -44.08
C PRO A 430 -20.90 -5.08 -44.84
N SER A 431 -21.43 -6.22 -45.28
CA SER A 431 -21.25 -6.80 -46.62
C SER A 431 -22.20 -7.99 -46.77
#